data_AF-A0A5F9DMT8-F1
#
_entry.id   AF-A0A5F9DMT8-F1
#
_cell.length_a   1.000
_cell.length_b   1.000
_cell.length_c   1.000
_cell.angle_alpha   90.00
_cell.angle_beta   90.00
_cell.angle_gamma   90.00
#
_symmetry.space_group_name_H-M   'P 1'
#
loop_
_entity.id
_entity.type
_entity.pdbx_description
1 polymer ?
#
loop_
_entity_poly.entity_id
_entity_poly.type
_entity_poly.pdbx_seq_one_letter_code
_entity_poly.pdbx_strand_id
1 'polypeptide(L)' 'TMSTAGSGGRRWARVSRLVSFSASHRLHSNSLSNEENLKLFGKCNNPNGHGHNYKGGDSEAPG' A
#
# COMPACT_ATOMS: atom_id res chain seq x y z
N THR A 1 -18.04 33.11 42.13
CA THR A 1 -18.29 32.42 40.84
C THR A 1 -17.39 31.21 40.77
N MET A 2 -17.91 30.00 41.04
CA MET A 2 -17.10 28.78 40.98
C MET A 2 -16.97 28.32 39.53
N SER A 3 -15.72 28.23 39.06
CA SER A 3 -15.36 27.84 37.70
C SER A 3 -15.59 26.33 37.53
N THR A 4 -16.47 25.95 36.61
CA THR A 4 -16.69 24.54 36.24
C THR A 4 -15.44 24.01 35.54
N ALA A 5 -14.70 23.13 36.19
CA ALA A 5 -13.60 22.38 35.58
C ALA A 5 -14.16 21.60 34.36
N GLY A 6 -13.68 21.94 33.17
CA GLY A 6 -14.08 21.30 31.93
C GLY A 6 -13.76 19.81 31.97
N SER A 7 -14.77 18.97 31.77
CA SER A 7 -14.64 17.52 31.60
C SER A 7 -13.74 17.23 30.39
N GLY A 8 -12.51 16.80 30.65
CA GLY A 8 -11.55 16.40 29.63
C GLY A 8 -11.93 15.05 29.02
N GLY A 9 -12.85 15.07 28.04
CA GLY A 9 -13.21 13.88 27.26
C GLY A 9 -12.00 13.30 26.52
N ARG A 10 -11.88 11.96 26.51
CA ARG A 10 -10.81 11.24 25.82
C ARG A 10 -10.75 11.63 24.34
N ARG A 11 -9.56 12.00 23.87
CA ARG A 11 -9.30 12.35 22.47
C ARG A 11 -8.95 11.08 21.70
N TRP A 12 -9.62 10.86 20.57
CA TRP A 12 -9.18 9.85 19.62
C TRP A 12 -8.03 10.37 18.78
N ALA A 13 -7.10 9.48 18.47
CA ALA A 13 -6.00 9.72 17.55
C ALA A 13 -5.86 8.51 16.63
N ARG A 14 -5.44 8.77 15.39
CA ARG A 14 -4.97 7.73 14.46
C ARG A 14 -3.47 7.64 14.59
N VAL A 15 -2.96 6.45 14.86
CA VAL A 15 -1.52 6.17 14.91
C VAL A 15 -1.21 5.22 13.76
N SER A 16 -0.30 5.60 12.88
CA SER A 16 0.22 4.78 11.80
C SER A 16 1.72 4.57 11.95
N ARG A 17 2.23 3.51 11.33
CA ARG A 17 3.67 3.22 11.24
C ARG A 17 4.02 2.84 9.82
N LEU A 18 4.98 3.55 9.24
CA LEU A 18 5.56 3.23 7.96
C LEU A 18 6.57 2.07 8.13
N VAL A 19 6.43 1.04 7.29
CA VAL A 19 7.39 -0.06 7.18
C VAL A 19 7.73 -0.30 5.70
N SER A 20 8.90 -0.84 5.43
CA SER A 20 9.31 -1.21 4.07
C SER A 20 9.82 -2.64 4.03
N PHE A 21 9.64 -3.30 2.90
CA PHE A 21 10.24 -4.60 2.62
C PHE A 21 10.60 -4.72 1.14
N SER A 22 11.60 -5.56 0.85
CA SER A 22 12.03 -5.85 -0.52
C SER A 22 11.44 -7.18 -0.97
N ALA A 23 10.88 -7.23 -2.17
CA ALA A 23 10.39 -8.48 -2.76
C ALA A 23 10.44 -8.46 -4.30
N SER A 24 10.58 -9.65 -4.88
CA SER A 24 10.55 -9.88 -6.33
C SER A 24 9.23 -10.52 -6.76
N HIS A 25 8.79 -10.22 -7.98
CA HIS A 25 7.57 -10.76 -8.57
C HIS A 25 7.57 -10.73 -10.10
N ARG A 26 6.53 -11.33 -10.69
CA ARG A 26 6.22 -11.25 -12.12
C ARG A 26 4.72 -11.03 -12.26
N LEU A 27 4.33 -10.07 -13.09
CA LEU A 27 2.93 -9.93 -13.45
C LEU A 27 2.63 -10.91 -14.58
N HIS A 28 1.87 -11.96 -14.28
CA HIS A 28 1.49 -13.00 -15.22
C HIS A 28 0.13 -13.58 -14.82
N SER A 29 -0.77 -13.76 -15.78
CA SER A 29 -2.06 -14.43 -15.59
C SER A 29 -2.05 -15.78 -16.28
N ASN A 30 -2.40 -16.84 -15.54
CA ASN A 30 -2.51 -18.20 -16.08
C ASN A 30 -3.69 -18.39 -17.05
N SER A 31 -4.62 -17.43 -17.08
CA SER A 31 -5.78 -17.45 -17.98
C SER A 31 -5.52 -16.74 -19.31
N LEU A 32 -4.35 -16.13 -19.50
CA LEU A 32 -3.96 -15.42 -20.73
C LEU A 32 -2.86 -16.18 -21.46
N SER A 33 -2.81 -16.08 -22.79
CA SER A 33 -1.68 -16.56 -23.57
C SER A 33 -0.40 -15.79 -23.22
N ASN A 34 0.77 -16.28 -23.64
CA ASN A 34 2.04 -15.58 -23.43
C ASN A 34 2.07 -14.22 -24.14
N GLU A 35 1.52 -14.13 -25.34
CA GLU A 35 1.45 -12.91 -26.15
C GLU A 35 0.51 -11.88 -25.50
N GLU A 36 -0.64 -12.32 -24.99
CA GLU A 36 -1.58 -11.46 -24.27
C GLU A 36 -0.94 -10.92 -22.98
N ASN A 37 -0.26 -11.81 -22.24
CA ASN A 37 0.50 -11.48 -21.05
C ASN A 37 1.61 -10.45 -21.34
N LEU A 38 2.36 -10.63 -22.42
CA LEU A 38 3.41 -9.70 -22.84
C LEU A 38 2.81 -8.36 -23.30
N LYS A 39 1.70 -8.38 -24.03
CA LYS A 39 1.01 -7.17 -24.50
C LYS A 39 0.45 -6.35 -23.34
N LEU A 40 -0.13 -7.01 -22.35
CA LEU A 40 -0.77 -6.34 -21.21
C LEU A 40 0.26 -5.86 -20.17
N PHE A 41 1.17 -6.74 -19.76
CA PHE A 41 2.09 -6.47 -18.65
C PHE A 41 3.47 -6.01 -19.11
N GLY A 42 3.80 -6.12 -20.40
CA GLY A 42 5.05 -5.65 -20.99
C GLY A 42 6.29 -6.15 -20.24
N LYS A 43 7.19 -5.21 -19.91
CA LYS A 43 8.42 -5.49 -19.15
C LYS A 43 8.16 -6.13 -17.77
N CYS A 44 6.99 -5.92 -17.17
CA CYS A 44 6.64 -6.52 -15.88
C CYS A 44 6.33 -8.03 -15.99
N ASN A 45 6.15 -8.55 -17.21
CA ASN A 45 6.01 -9.98 -17.50
C ASN A 45 7.34 -10.68 -17.78
N ASN A 46 8.48 -10.06 -17.49
CA ASN A 46 9.79 -10.72 -17.65
C ASN A 46 9.74 -12.14 -17.02
N PRO A 47 10.07 -13.22 -17.74
CA PRO A 47 10.08 -14.58 -17.20
C PRO A 47 10.92 -14.74 -15.91
N ASN A 48 11.97 -13.94 -15.77
CA ASN A 48 12.83 -13.92 -14.58
C ASN A 48 12.34 -12.94 -13.49
N GLY A 49 11.19 -12.30 -13.70
CA GLY A 49 10.61 -11.32 -12.79
C GLY A 49 11.33 -9.98 -12.73
N HIS A 50 10.98 -9.20 -11.71
CA HIS A 50 11.60 -7.94 -11.32
C HIS A 50 11.33 -7.68 -9.82
N GLY A 51 12.01 -6.71 -9.21
CA GLY A 51 11.91 -6.44 -7.76
C GLY A 51 11.48 -5.02 -7.42
N HIS A 52 10.96 -4.86 -6.20
CA HIS A 52 10.58 -3.57 -5.61
C HIS A 52 10.96 -3.49 -4.14
N ASN A 53 11.19 -2.26 -3.69
CA ASN A 53 11.23 -1.91 -2.28
C ASN A 53 9.88 -1.30 -1.91
N TYR A 54 8.96 -2.14 -1.45
CA TYR A 54 7.60 -1.74 -1.07
C TYR A 54 7.64 -0.87 0.19
N LYS A 55 6.78 0.14 0.24
CA LYS A 55 6.53 0.97 1.42
C LYS A 55 5.07 0.78 1.82
N GLY A 56 4.79 0.53 3.09
CA GLY A 56 3.43 0.44 3.61
C GLY A 56 2.76 1.80 3.48
N GLY A 57 1.72 1.92 2.66
CA GLY A 57 1.07 3.20 2.42
C GLY A 57 0.20 3.66 3.58
N ASP A 58 0.30 4.92 3.96
CA ASP A 58 -0.79 5.65 4.60
C ASP A 58 -1.73 6.07 3.47
N SER A 59 -2.89 5.44 3.36
CA SER A 59 -4.00 6.05 2.63
C SER A 59 -4.44 7.26 3.44
N GLU A 60 -3.91 8.44 3.11
CA GLU A 60 -4.59 9.68 3.47
C GLU A 60 -5.98 9.61 2.82
N ALA A 61 -7.01 9.48 3.65
CA ALA A 61 -8.35 9.81 3.23
C ALA A 61 -8.34 11.33 2.98
N PRO A 62 -8.76 11.83 1.81
CA PRO A 62 -8.88 13.26 1.61
C PRO A 62 -9.86 13.82 2.65
N GLY A 63 -9.38 14.79 3.43
CA GLY A 63 -10.19 15.56 4.37
C GLY A 63 -11.05 16.61 3.65
#